data_AF-A0A1G7LP22-F1
#
_entry.id   AF-A0A1G7LP22-F1
#
_cell.length_a   1.000
_cell.length_b   1.000
_cell.length_c   1.000
_cell.angle_alpha   90.00
_cell.angle_beta   90.00
_cell.angle_gamma   90.00
#
_symmetry.space_group_name_H-M   'P 1'
#
loop_
_entity.id
_entity.type
_entity.pdbx_description
1 polymer ?
#
loop_
_entity_poly.entity_id
_entity_poly.type
_entity_poly.pdbx_seq_one_letter_code
_entity_poly.pdbx_strand_id
1 'polypeptide(L)'
;MRTRRFLVLLLLLFVAAFWWAGGSSIVKPLTPSVEKVLAASRDATGAWDRLYRLVALKSAVEAKLDKKRYVKLADIPLPLQQAVIAVEDSRYYRHFGFDIEGILRAALVNLQAGEVREGGSTITQQLVKNLFLSQEQSVGRKLEEIILAIDMELRYSKEEILEMYLNTIYFGAGAYGIHDAARVYFGKEPAKLNLAECALLAGLPNAPSVYSPYENLTAAKQRQAVVLAVMVKQGYIGPNQAEEAKRQPLRLAR
;
A
#
# COMPACT_ATOMS: atom_id res chain seq x y z
N MET A 1 2.93 27.19 9.56
CA MET A 1 1.52 27.66 9.50
C MET A 1 1.06 28.14 8.11
N ARG A 2 1.94 28.75 7.29
CA ARG A 2 1.56 29.30 5.96
C ARG A 2 1.24 28.23 4.90
N THR A 3 1.96 27.10 4.90
CA THR A 3 1.74 25.95 4.00
C THR A 3 0.43 25.20 4.27
N ARG A 4 0.04 25.05 5.54
CA ARG A 4 -1.20 24.37 5.93
C ARG A 4 -2.46 25.12 5.47
N ARG A 5 -2.44 26.47 5.51
CA ARG A 5 -3.54 27.30 4.99
C ARG A 5 -3.62 27.26 3.46
N PHE A 6 -2.47 27.20 2.79
CA PHE A 6 -2.39 27.05 1.34
C PHE A 6 -2.91 25.69 0.85
N LEU A 7 -2.58 24.60 1.56
CA LEU A 7 -3.09 23.26 1.27
C LEU A 7 -4.61 23.14 1.48
N VAL A 8 -5.16 23.81 2.50
CA VAL A 8 -6.61 23.88 2.71
C VAL A 8 -7.31 24.63 1.58
N LEU A 9 -6.74 25.76 1.12
CA LEU A 9 -7.26 26.50 -0.03
C LEU A 9 -7.24 25.67 -1.31
N LEU A 10 -6.17 24.90 -1.56
CA LEU A 10 -6.09 23.99 -2.70
C LEU A 10 -7.12 22.85 -2.63
N LEU A 11 -7.37 22.29 -1.44
CA LEU A 11 -8.41 21.29 -1.24
C LEU A 11 -9.80 21.86 -1.55
N LEU A 12 -10.09 23.08 -1.07
CA LEU A 12 -11.35 23.76 -1.34
C LEU A 12 -11.53 24.05 -2.83
N LEU A 13 -10.47 24.46 -3.52
CA LEU A 13 -10.47 24.70 -4.97
C LEU A 13 -10.65 23.39 -5.76
N PHE A 14 -10.01 22.30 -5.32
CA PHE A 14 -10.19 20.98 -5.93
C PHE A 14 -11.62 20.47 -5.75
N VAL A 15 -12.18 20.58 -4.54
CA VAL A 15 -13.57 20.19 -4.27
C VAL A 15 -14.52 21.04 -5.12
N ALA A 16 -14.32 22.36 -5.17
CA ALA A 16 -15.13 23.25 -6.01
C ALA A 16 -15.03 22.90 -7.50
N ALA A 17 -13.82 22.67 -8.02
CA ALA A 17 -13.59 22.27 -9.41
C ALA A 17 -14.20 20.89 -9.73
N PHE A 18 -14.13 19.94 -8.79
CA PHE A 18 -14.74 18.62 -8.91
C PHE A 18 -16.27 18.70 -8.99
N TRP A 19 -16.91 19.52 -8.15
CA TRP A 19 -18.35 19.76 -8.23
C TRP A 19 -18.75 20.50 -9.50
N TRP A 20 -17.94 21.47 -9.94
CA TRP A 20 -18.17 22.25 -11.17
C TRP A 20 -18.05 21.38 -12.44
N ALA A 21 -17.10 20.46 -12.49
CA ALA A 21 -16.84 19.57 -13.63
C ALA A 21 -17.81 18.37 -13.72
N GLY A 22 -18.94 18.39 -13.01
CA GLY A 22 -19.95 17.33 -13.07
C GLY A 22 -19.73 16.17 -12.09
N GLY A 23 -18.90 16.34 -11.06
CA GLY A 23 -18.72 15.35 -9.98
C GLY A 23 -20.02 14.97 -9.27
N SER A 24 -21.04 15.83 -9.31
CA SER A 24 -22.39 15.53 -8.80
C SER A 24 -23.06 14.31 -9.47
N SER A 25 -22.78 14.07 -10.76
CA SER A 25 -23.28 12.92 -11.51
C SER A 25 -22.55 11.62 -11.17
N ILE A 26 -21.32 11.72 -10.66
CA ILE A 26 -20.50 10.61 -10.16
C ILE A 26 -20.93 10.23 -8.74
N VAL A 27 -21.31 11.23 -7.92
CA VAL A 27 -21.71 11.02 -6.52
C VAL A 27 -23.16 10.50 -6.39
N LYS A 28 -24.08 10.86 -7.29
CA LYS A 28 -25.51 10.43 -7.28
C LYS A 28 -25.76 8.90 -7.26
N PRO A 29 -25.04 8.05 -8.01
CA PRO A 29 -25.18 6.59 -7.91
C PRO A 29 -24.42 6.00 -6.70
N LEU A 30 -23.57 6.80 -6.05
CA LEU A 30 -22.74 6.45 -4.90
C LEU A 30 -23.42 6.76 -3.56
N THR A 31 -24.33 7.74 -3.54
CA THR A 31 -25.13 8.10 -2.37
C THR A 31 -25.93 6.95 -1.77
N PRO A 32 -26.64 6.06 -2.52
CA PRO A 32 -27.39 4.97 -1.88
C PRO A 32 -26.49 3.89 -1.25
N SER A 33 -25.29 3.64 -1.78
CA SER A 33 -24.34 2.66 -1.21
C SER A 33 -23.61 3.24 0.01
N VAL A 34 -23.20 4.51 -0.06
CA VAL A 34 -22.60 5.24 1.06
C VAL A 34 -23.63 5.50 2.15
N GLU A 35 -24.88 5.86 1.82
CA GLU A 35 -25.97 5.96 2.80
C GLU A 35 -26.31 4.60 3.40
N LYS A 36 -26.28 3.48 2.67
CA LYS A 36 -26.48 2.15 3.28
C LYS A 36 -25.36 1.77 4.23
N VAL A 37 -24.11 2.07 3.90
CA VAL A 37 -22.95 1.83 4.79
C VAL A 37 -22.95 2.77 5.99
N LEU A 38 -23.32 4.05 5.78
CA LEU A 38 -23.48 5.04 6.84
C LEU A 38 -24.76 4.84 7.67
N ALA A 39 -25.83 4.26 7.11
CA ALA A 39 -27.05 3.91 7.83
C ALA A 39 -26.84 2.64 8.65
N ALA A 40 -26.14 1.63 8.10
CA ALA A 40 -25.63 0.49 8.85
C ALA A 40 -24.64 0.89 9.96
N SER A 41 -24.03 2.09 9.86
CA SER A 41 -23.20 2.65 10.93
C SER A 41 -23.95 3.58 11.89
N ARG A 42 -25.04 4.23 11.44
CA ARG A 42 -25.86 5.18 12.22
C ARG A 42 -26.92 4.54 13.12
N ASP A 43 -27.42 3.35 12.80
CA ASP A 43 -28.36 2.64 13.69
C ASP A 43 -27.68 1.93 14.88
N ALA A 44 -26.37 2.05 15.01
CA ALA A 44 -25.58 1.21 15.91
C ALA A 44 -25.21 1.92 17.22
N THR A 45 -26.17 2.03 18.15
CA THR A 45 -25.89 2.48 19.52
C THR A 45 -25.56 1.31 20.48
N GLY A 46 -25.78 0.06 20.08
CA GLY A 46 -25.57 -1.13 20.91
C GLY A 46 -24.11 -1.58 21.04
N ALA A 47 -23.72 -2.06 22.23
CA ALA A 47 -22.44 -2.75 22.44
C ALA A 47 -22.30 -4.02 21.59
N TRP A 48 -23.42 -4.71 21.31
CA TRP A 48 -23.47 -5.92 20.50
C TRP A 48 -23.17 -5.67 19.01
N ASP A 49 -23.61 -4.56 18.44
CA ASP A 49 -23.30 -4.22 17.04
C ASP A 49 -21.84 -3.81 16.84
N ARG A 50 -21.24 -3.19 17.86
CA ARG A 50 -19.79 -2.92 17.88
C ARG A 50 -19.01 -4.23 17.89
N LEU A 51 -19.41 -5.17 18.75
CA LEU A 51 -18.81 -6.50 18.81
C LEU A 51 -19.01 -7.28 17.49
N TYR A 52 -20.22 -7.26 16.91
CA TYR A 52 -20.49 -7.93 15.64
C TYR A 52 -19.62 -7.39 14.51
N ARG A 53 -19.51 -6.07 14.37
CA ARG A 53 -18.63 -5.46 13.36
C ARG A 53 -17.14 -5.78 13.60
N LEU A 54 -16.71 -5.85 14.86
CA LEU A 54 -15.34 -6.26 15.22
C LEU A 54 -15.06 -7.68 14.82
N VAL A 55 -15.92 -8.61 15.22
CA VAL A 55 -15.76 -10.03 14.89
C VAL A 55 -15.93 -10.25 13.39
N ALA A 56 -16.86 -9.56 12.72
CA ALA A 56 -17.09 -9.71 11.29
C ALA A 56 -15.87 -9.28 10.46
N LEU A 57 -15.30 -8.08 10.69
CA LEU A 57 -14.09 -7.68 9.97
C LEU A 57 -12.93 -8.60 10.31
N LYS A 58 -12.71 -8.90 11.60
CA LYS A 58 -11.59 -9.73 12.01
C LYS A 58 -11.67 -11.14 11.45
N SER A 59 -12.85 -11.75 11.48
CA SER A 59 -13.09 -13.06 10.89
C SER A 59 -12.95 -13.03 9.37
N ALA A 60 -13.42 -11.97 8.71
CA ALA A 60 -13.27 -11.80 7.26
C ALA A 60 -11.81 -11.66 6.85
N VAL A 61 -11.02 -10.89 7.59
CA VAL A 61 -9.56 -10.79 7.44
C VAL A 61 -8.93 -12.16 7.67
N GLU A 62 -9.17 -12.79 8.82
CA GLU A 62 -8.58 -14.08 9.19
C GLU A 62 -8.91 -15.20 8.21
N ALA A 63 -10.08 -15.16 7.56
CA ALA A 63 -10.48 -16.10 6.52
C ALA A 63 -9.72 -15.92 5.20
N LYS A 64 -9.17 -14.73 4.95
CA LYS A 64 -8.39 -14.40 3.74
C LYS A 64 -6.89 -14.61 3.91
N LEU A 65 -6.37 -14.64 5.14
CA LEU A 65 -4.95 -14.83 5.40
C LEU A 65 -4.53 -16.30 5.26
N ASP A 66 -3.41 -16.54 4.57
CA ASP A 66 -2.81 -17.87 4.49
C ASP A 66 -2.06 -18.20 5.78
N LYS A 67 -2.73 -18.91 6.70
CA LYS A 67 -2.19 -19.28 8.02
C LYS A 67 -0.94 -20.16 7.96
N LYS A 68 -0.70 -20.91 6.88
CA LYS A 68 0.44 -21.84 6.80
C LYS A 68 1.74 -21.12 6.43
N ARG A 69 1.62 -20.09 5.60
CA ARG A 69 2.75 -19.31 5.07
C ARG A 69 2.83 -17.91 5.65
N TYR A 70 2.07 -17.66 6.72
CA TYR A 70 2.03 -16.38 7.40
C TYR A 70 3.30 -16.13 8.19
N VAL A 71 3.92 -14.97 7.99
CA VAL A 71 5.17 -14.55 8.64
C VAL A 71 4.89 -13.39 9.57
N LYS A 72 5.32 -13.50 10.82
CA LYS A 72 5.20 -12.39 11.77
C LYS A 72 6.11 -11.24 11.38
N LEU A 73 5.68 -10.01 11.60
CA LEU A 73 6.42 -8.80 11.24
C LEU A 73 7.81 -8.79 11.86
N ALA A 74 7.95 -9.31 13.08
CA ALA A 74 9.23 -9.47 13.76
C ALA A 74 10.23 -10.40 13.03
N ASP A 75 9.72 -11.36 12.25
CA ASP A 75 10.51 -12.29 11.44
C ASP A 75 10.75 -11.77 10.01
N ILE A 76 10.14 -10.64 9.66
CA ILE A 76 10.38 -9.95 8.40
C ILE A 76 11.53 -8.96 8.62
N PRO A 77 12.61 -8.98 7.82
CA PRO A 77 13.73 -8.06 7.99
C PRO A 77 13.28 -6.60 7.98
N LEU A 78 13.75 -5.83 8.97
CA LEU A 78 13.48 -4.39 9.06
C LEU A 78 13.79 -3.63 7.75
N PRO A 79 14.89 -3.92 7.02
CA PRO A 79 15.15 -3.29 5.73
C PRO A 79 14.04 -3.51 4.70
N LEU A 80 13.37 -4.67 4.70
CA LEU A 80 12.26 -4.92 3.78
C LEU A 80 11.01 -4.13 4.17
N GLN A 81 10.66 -4.12 5.46
CA GLN A 81 9.54 -3.32 5.97
C GLN A 81 9.72 -1.85 5.58
N GLN A 82 10.92 -1.31 5.84
CA GLN A 82 11.29 0.05 5.50
C GLN A 82 11.31 0.29 3.99
N ALA A 83 11.83 -0.64 3.19
CA ALA A 83 11.86 -0.51 1.73
C ALA A 83 10.44 -0.41 1.15
N VAL A 84 9.52 -1.27 1.60
CA VAL A 84 8.12 -1.27 1.18
C VAL A 84 7.43 0.02 1.60
N ILE A 85 7.55 0.42 2.87
CA ILE A 85 7.02 1.72 3.34
C ILE A 85 7.60 2.85 2.50
N ALA A 86 8.90 2.84 2.21
CA ALA A 86 9.55 3.93 1.51
C ALA A 86 8.96 4.16 0.11
N VAL A 87 8.67 3.09 -0.64
CA VAL A 87 8.23 3.17 -2.04
C VAL A 87 6.73 3.15 -2.23
N GLU A 88 5.99 2.46 -1.36
CA GLU A 88 4.53 2.36 -1.46
C GLU A 88 3.83 3.47 -0.69
N ASP A 89 4.34 3.86 0.49
CA ASP A 89 3.64 4.75 1.40
C ASP A 89 4.59 5.45 2.39
N SER A 90 5.41 6.38 1.90
CA SER A 90 6.46 7.06 2.70
C SER A 90 5.98 7.75 3.99
N ARG A 91 4.67 7.99 4.11
CA ARG A 91 4.04 8.64 5.26
C ARG A 91 3.15 7.66 6.04
N TYR A 92 3.36 6.36 5.89
CA TYR A 92 2.53 5.30 6.43
C TYR A 92 2.10 5.53 7.88
N TYR A 93 3.05 5.86 8.75
CA TYR A 93 2.79 6.09 10.19
C TYR A 93 2.18 7.47 10.52
N ARG A 94 1.95 8.34 9.54
CA ARG A 94 1.49 9.73 9.73
C ARG A 94 0.08 9.99 9.26
N HIS A 95 -0.55 9.04 8.56
CA HIS A 95 -1.92 9.16 8.08
C HIS A 95 -2.80 8.03 8.64
N PHE A 96 -4.10 8.10 8.36
CA PHE A 96 -5.08 7.17 8.88
C PHE A 96 -6.01 6.70 7.75
N GLY A 97 -5.75 5.50 7.22
CA GLY A 97 -6.49 4.90 6.12
C GLY A 97 -6.09 5.45 4.75
N PHE A 98 -6.08 6.77 4.56
CA PHE A 98 -5.72 7.42 3.29
C PHE A 98 -4.84 8.65 3.51
N ASP A 99 -4.04 9.00 2.50
CA ASP A 99 -3.09 10.10 2.59
C ASP A 99 -3.47 11.29 1.70
N ILE A 100 -4.09 12.33 2.29
CA ILE A 100 -4.46 13.56 1.56
C ILE A 100 -3.23 14.25 0.97
N GLU A 101 -2.15 14.40 1.74
CA GLU A 101 -0.95 15.08 1.23
C GLU A 101 -0.23 14.23 0.19
N GLY A 102 -0.23 12.90 0.35
CA GLY A 102 0.27 11.95 -0.62
C GLY A 102 -0.49 12.02 -1.94
N ILE A 103 -1.81 12.08 -1.90
CA ILE A 103 -2.69 12.26 -3.06
C ILE A 103 -2.38 13.58 -3.78
N LEU A 104 -2.33 14.69 -3.04
CA LEU A 104 -2.06 16.01 -3.62
C LEU A 104 -0.65 16.09 -4.25
N ARG A 105 0.35 15.52 -3.58
CA ARG A 105 1.72 15.41 -4.10
C ARG A 105 1.76 14.59 -5.38
N ALA A 106 1.16 13.40 -5.38
CA ALA A 106 1.13 12.53 -6.55
C ALA A 106 0.40 13.21 -7.73
N ALA A 107 -0.71 13.92 -7.47
CA ALA A 107 -1.42 14.68 -8.49
C ALA A 107 -0.54 15.78 -9.10
N LEU A 108 0.20 16.53 -8.28
CA LEU A 108 1.12 17.57 -8.77
C LEU A 108 2.25 16.98 -9.62
N VAL A 109 2.87 15.89 -9.16
CA VAL A 109 3.96 15.22 -9.89
C VAL A 109 3.46 14.68 -11.23
N ASN A 110 2.30 14.03 -11.25
CA ASN A 110 1.72 13.47 -12.48
C ASN A 110 1.32 14.58 -13.46
N LEU A 111 0.79 15.71 -12.97
CA LEU A 111 0.45 16.86 -13.81
C LEU A 111 1.68 17.49 -14.45
N GLN A 112 2.78 17.64 -13.69
CA GLN A 112 4.05 18.16 -14.21
C GLN A 112 4.72 17.20 -15.20
N ALA A 113 4.54 15.89 -14.98
CA ALA A 113 5.11 14.85 -15.83
C ALA A 113 4.32 14.62 -17.13
N GLY A 114 3.04 14.97 -17.16
CA GLY A 114 2.13 14.64 -18.27
C GLY A 114 1.75 13.15 -18.33
N GLU A 115 2.17 12.35 -17.35
CA GLU A 115 1.93 10.91 -17.25
C GLU A 115 1.83 10.49 -15.77
N VAL A 116 1.27 9.31 -15.51
CA VAL A 116 1.18 8.76 -14.14
C VAL A 116 2.54 8.22 -13.72
N ARG A 117 3.24 8.94 -12.83
CA ARG A 117 4.54 8.55 -12.24
C ARG A 117 4.45 8.12 -10.79
N GLU A 118 3.53 8.71 -10.03
CA GLU A 118 3.32 8.40 -8.62
C GLU A 118 1.88 7.96 -8.34
N GLY A 119 1.74 6.90 -7.54
CA GLY A 119 0.47 6.48 -6.96
C GLY A 119 0.15 7.27 -5.69
N GLY A 120 -1.13 7.56 -5.49
CA GLY A 120 -1.63 8.21 -4.26
C GLY A 120 -2.27 7.25 -3.25
N SER A 121 -2.20 5.93 -3.47
CA SER A 121 -2.87 4.95 -2.60
C SER A 121 -1.95 4.51 -1.45
N THR A 122 -2.50 4.37 -0.25
CA THR A 122 -1.78 3.94 0.96
C THR A 122 -1.64 2.42 1.03
N ILE A 123 -0.74 1.93 1.88
CA ILE A 123 -0.62 0.49 2.19
C ILE A 123 -1.96 -0.08 2.68
N THR A 124 -2.68 0.64 3.54
CA THR A 124 -3.97 0.20 4.09
C THR A 124 -5.04 0.08 2.99
N GLN A 125 -5.10 1.05 2.08
CA GLN A 125 -5.97 1.02 0.92
C GLN A 125 -5.66 -0.18 0.01
N GLN A 126 -4.38 -0.42 -0.25
CA GLN A 126 -3.95 -1.55 -1.05
C GLN A 126 -4.28 -2.89 -0.37
N LEU A 127 -4.10 -3.00 0.95
CA LEU A 127 -4.47 -4.20 1.72
C LEU A 127 -5.96 -4.51 1.57
N VAL A 128 -6.82 -3.53 1.83
CA VAL A 128 -8.28 -3.67 1.70
C VAL A 128 -8.67 -4.09 0.29
N LYS A 129 -8.06 -3.46 -0.73
CA LYS A 129 -8.29 -3.83 -2.12
C LYS A 129 -7.94 -5.29 -2.39
N ASN A 130 -6.80 -5.76 -1.87
CA ASN A 130 -6.35 -7.14 -2.05
C ASN A 130 -7.22 -8.17 -1.31
N LEU A 131 -7.76 -7.82 -0.15
CA LEU A 131 -8.54 -8.76 0.68
C LEU A 131 -10.01 -8.87 0.24
N PHE A 132 -10.63 -7.75 -0.12
CA PHE A 132 -12.09 -7.64 -0.16
C PHE A 132 -12.68 -7.16 -1.48
N LEU A 133 -11.91 -6.41 -2.28
CA LEU A 133 -12.47 -5.72 -3.45
C LEU A 133 -12.10 -6.43 -4.75
N SER A 134 -12.97 -6.25 -5.76
CA SER A 134 -12.67 -6.65 -7.13
C SER A 134 -11.60 -5.74 -7.73
N GLN A 135 -10.97 -6.18 -8.83
CA GLN A 135 -9.99 -5.38 -9.58
C GLN A 135 -10.64 -4.32 -10.49
N GLU A 136 -11.98 -4.21 -10.50
CA GLU A 136 -12.72 -3.31 -11.38
C GLU A 136 -12.45 -1.84 -11.04
N GLN A 137 -11.99 -1.03 -11.99
CA GLN A 137 -11.66 0.37 -11.71
C GLN A 137 -12.88 1.28 -11.82
N SER A 138 -13.64 1.42 -10.73
CA SER A 138 -14.75 2.38 -10.64
C SER A 138 -14.57 3.37 -9.48
N VAL A 139 -15.20 4.55 -9.58
CA VAL A 139 -15.23 5.53 -8.48
C VAL A 139 -15.98 4.97 -7.27
N GLY A 140 -17.02 4.18 -7.54
CA GLY A 140 -17.75 3.34 -6.58
C GLY A 140 -16.82 2.57 -5.65
N ARG A 141 -16.05 1.67 -6.27
CA ARG A 141 -15.06 0.84 -5.59
C ARG A 141 -14.00 1.66 -4.86
N LYS A 142 -13.54 2.79 -5.43
CA LYS A 142 -12.50 3.62 -4.79
C LYS A 142 -12.99 4.28 -3.50
N LEU A 143 -14.26 4.68 -3.43
CA LEU A 143 -14.84 5.20 -2.19
C LEU A 143 -15.02 4.10 -1.15
N GLU A 144 -15.42 2.90 -1.56
CA GLU A 144 -15.47 1.73 -0.68
C GLU A 144 -14.10 1.39 -0.10
N GLU A 145 -13.04 1.43 -0.92
CA GLU A 145 -11.65 1.25 -0.50
C GLU A 145 -11.23 2.24 0.58
N ILE A 146 -11.62 3.53 0.47
CA ILE A 146 -11.32 4.56 1.47
C ILE A 146 -12.06 4.26 2.79
N ILE A 147 -13.35 3.93 2.72
CA ILE A 147 -14.16 3.65 3.92
C ILE A 147 -13.63 2.43 4.67
N LEU A 148 -13.37 1.34 3.94
CA LEU A 148 -12.82 0.12 4.52
C LEU A 148 -11.39 0.31 5.04
N ALA A 149 -10.57 1.15 4.40
CA ALA A 149 -9.22 1.47 4.90
C ALA A 149 -9.29 2.21 6.24
N ILE A 150 -10.24 3.13 6.40
CA ILE A 150 -10.49 3.81 7.68
C ILE A 150 -10.96 2.81 8.74
N ASP A 151 -11.90 1.92 8.41
CA ASP A 151 -12.39 0.89 9.34
C ASP A 151 -11.29 -0.09 9.75
N MET A 152 -10.38 -0.43 8.83
CA MET A 152 -9.18 -1.24 9.11
C MET A 152 -8.27 -0.56 10.13
N GLU A 153 -7.96 0.74 9.96
CA GLU A 153 -7.07 1.48 10.86
C GLU A 153 -7.70 1.80 12.22
N LEU A 154 -9.03 1.77 12.33
CA LEU A 154 -9.71 1.86 13.62
C LEU A 154 -9.57 0.58 14.46
N ARG A 155 -9.23 -0.55 13.84
CA ARG A 155 -9.29 -1.88 14.48
C ARG A 155 -7.94 -2.56 14.58
N TYR A 156 -7.01 -2.19 13.72
CA TYR A 156 -5.68 -2.75 13.67
C TYR A 156 -4.64 -1.64 13.79
N SER A 157 -3.55 -1.95 14.49
CA SER A 157 -2.36 -1.13 14.52
C SER A 157 -1.68 -1.06 13.15
N LYS A 158 -0.81 -0.07 12.96
CA LYS A 158 0.02 0.06 11.75
C LYS A 158 0.90 -1.17 11.56
N GLU A 159 1.41 -1.74 12.64
CA GLU A 159 2.24 -2.94 12.60
C GLU A 159 1.43 -4.15 12.11
N GLU A 160 0.21 -4.35 12.62
CA GLU A 160 -0.68 -5.43 12.15
C GLU A 160 -1.09 -5.25 10.69
N ILE A 161 -1.40 -4.03 10.26
CA ILE A 161 -1.74 -3.74 8.86
C ILE A 161 -0.56 -4.02 7.95
N LEU A 162 0.66 -3.60 8.33
CA LEU A 162 1.87 -3.88 7.56
C LEU A 162 2.18 -5.38 7.51
N GLU A 163 2.01 -6.10 8.63
CA GLU A 163 2.14 -7.56 8.71
C GLU A 163 1.18 -8.24 7.71
N MET A 164 -0.10 -7.88 7.75
CA MET A 164 -1.10 -8.41 6.82
C MET A 164 -0.81 -8.07 5.37
N TYR A 165 -0.38 -6.83 5.09
CA TYR A 165 -0.03 -6.38 3.74
C TYR A 165 1.12 -7.20 3.17
N LEU A 166 2.24 -7.32 3.90
CA LEU A 166 3.41 -8.08 3.46
C LEU A 166 3.13 -9.57 3.27
N ASN A 167 2.11 -10.12 3.94
CA ASN A 167 1.67 -11.50 3.76
C ASN A 167 0.63 -11.72 2.65
N THR A 168 0.08 -10.66 2.06
CA THR A 168 -1.02 -10.78 1.08
C THR A 168 -0.69 -10.20 -0.29
N ILE A 169 0.29 -9.30 -0.37
CA ILE A 169 0.64 -8.65 -1.63
C ILE A 169 1.24 -9.63 -2.64
N TYR A 170 0.96 -9.38 -3.91
CA TYR A 170 1.51 -10.17 -5.00
C TYR A 170 2.88 -9.62 -5.42
N PHE A 171 3.92 -10.45 -5.31
CA PHE A 171 5.29 -10.10 -5.69
C PHE A 171 5.64 -10.50 -7.12
N GLY A 172 4.75 -11.19 -7.84
CA GLY A 172 5.06 -11.75 -9.17
C GLY A 172 5.41 -13.22 -9.12
N ALA A 173 5.52 -13.86 -10.29
CA ALA A 173 5.89 -15.28 -10.42
C ALA A 173 5.06 -16.26 -9.55
N GLY A 174 3.78 -15.95 -9.32
CA GLY A 174 2.90 -16.75 -8.45
C GLY A 174 3.16 -16.59 -6.94
N ALA A 175 4.09 -15.72 -6.52
CA ALA A 175 4.41 -15.49 -5.13
C ALA A 175 3.44 -14.50 -4.48
N TYR A 176 2.62 -14.99 -3.54
CA TYR A 176 1.73 -14.17 -2.71
C TYR A 176 2.26 -14.13 -1.28
N GLY A 177 2.54 -12.92 -0.80
CA GLY A 177 3.15 -12.70 0.49
C GLY A 177 4.66 -12.96 0.52
N ILE A 178 5.30 -12.48 1.58
CA ILE A 178 6.75 -12.44 1.69
C ILE A 178 7.40 -13.83 1.83
N HIS A 179 6.71 -14.78 2.46
CA HIS A 179 7.20 -16.16 2.53
C HIS A 179 7.46 -16.72 1.14
N ASP A 180 6.45 -16.65 0.27
CA ASP A 180 6.57 -17.14 -1.10
C ASP A 180 7.60 -16.35 -1.88
N ALA A 181 7.63 -15.02 -1.75
CA ALA A 181 8.56 -14.19 -2.49
C ALA A 181 10.03 -14.52 -2.14
N ALA A 182 10.34 -14.68 -0.85
CA ALA A 182 11.69 -15.06 -0.41
C ALA A 182 12.11 -16.43 -0.97
N ARG A 183 11.18 -17.40 -1.00
CA ARG A 183 11.40 -18.74 -1.53
C ARG A 183 11.53 -18.77 -3.04
N VAL A 184 10.59 -18.14 -3.75
CA VAL A 184 10.53 -18.11 -5.21
C VAL A 184 11.71 -17.36 -5.80
N TYR A 185 12.09 -16.21 -5.25
CA TYR A 185 13.16 -15.40 -5.85
C TYR A 185 14.56 -15.76 -5.36
N PHE A 186 14.73 -16.21 -4.11
CA PHE A 186 16.05 -16.40 -3.51
C PHE A 186 16.26 -17.75 -2.82
N GLY A 187 15.23 -18.60 -2.73
CA GLY A 187 15.32 -19.89 -2.05
C GLY A 187 15.48 -19.77 -0.53
N LYS A 188 15.19 -18.59 0.04
CA LYS A 188 15.48 -18.24 1.44
C LYS A 188 14.23 -18.16 2.29
N GLU A 189 14.43 -18.33 3.59
CA GLU A 189 13.48 -17.82 4.58
C GLU A 189 13.48 -16.29 4.59
N PRO A 190 12.33 -15.62 4.81
CA PRO A 190 12.24 -14.16 4.87
C PRO A 190 13.30 -13.51 5.77
N ALA A 191 13.51 -14.05 6.97
CA ALA A 191 14.50 -13.57 7.94
C ALA A 191 15.96 -13.60 7.45
N LYS A 192 16.25 -14.31 6.34
CA LYS A 192 17.60 -14.44 5.76
C LYS A 192 17.84 -13.53 4.56
N LEU A 193 16.86 -12.71 4.18
CA LEU A 193 17.03 -11.74 3.10
C LEU A 193 17.99 -10.62 3.53
N ASN A 194 18.93 -10.28 2.66
CA ASN A 194 19.79 -9.11 2.85
C ASN A 194 19.16 -7.83 2.28
N LEU A 195 19.79 -6.67 2.51
CA LEU A 195 19.29 -5.37 2.05
C LEU A 195 19.06 -5.32 0.53
N ALA A 196 19.96 -5.89 -0.27
CA ALA A 196 19.82 -5.91 -1.73
C ALA A 196 18.56 -6.70 -2.14
N GLU A 197 18.38 -7.89 -1.58
CA GLU A 197 17.22 -8.74 -1.84
C GLU A 197 15.92 -8.08 -1.37
N CYS A 198 15.93 -7.47 -0.19
CA CYS A 198 14.81 -6.72 0.36
C CYS A 198 14.39 -5.57 -0.56
N ALA A 199 15.35 -4.77 -1.04
CA ALA A 199 15.09 -3.65 -1.93
C ALA A 199 14.59 -4.10 -3.32
N LEU A 200 15.04 -5.27 -3.80
CA LEU A 200 14.49 -5.84 -5.03
C LEU A 200 13.02 -6.24 -4.81
N LEU A 201 12.72 -7.01 -3.76
CA LEU A 201 11.35 -7.48 -3.50
C LEU A 201 10.38 -6.32 -3.29
N ALA A 202 10.77 -5.28 -2.56
CA ALA A 202 9.95 -4.09 -2.37
C ALA A 202 9.65 -3.34 -3.67
N GLY A 203 10.48 -3.52 -4.71
CA GLY A 203 10.27 -2.92 -6.02
C GLY A 203 9.24 -3.64 -6.89
N LEU A 204 8.92 -4.91 -6.59
CA LEU A 204 8.10 -5.76 -7.45
C LEU A 204 6.60 -5.43 -7.45
N PRO A 205 5.92 -5.16 -6.30
CA PRO A 205 4.46 -5.00 -6.25
C PRO A 205 3.89 -3.96 -7.20
N ASN A 206 4.66 -2.91 -7.50
CA ASN A 206 4.26 -1.84 -8.42
C ASN A 206 3.96 -2.33 -9.85
N ALA A 207 4.78 -3.24 -10.37
CA ALA A 207 4.59 -3.85 -11.68
C ALA A 207 5.27 -5.23 -11.73
N PRO A 208 4.67 -6.27 -11.12
CA PRO A 208 5.35 -7.53 -10.85
C PRO A 208 5.84 -8.26 -12.11
N SER A 209 5.09 -8.14 -13.21
CA SER A 209 5.47 -8.73 -14.50
C SER A 209 6.61 -7.97 -15.19
N VAL A 210 6.66 -6.64 -15.04
CA VAL A 210 7.67 -5.79 -15.69
C VAL A 210 9.01 -5.87 -14.96
N TYR A 211 8.96 -5.90 -13.63
CA TYR A 211 10.15 -5.89 -12.77
C TYR A 211 10.58 -7.29 -12.31
N SER A 212 9.98 -8.35 -12.84
CA SER A 212 10.41 -9.71 -12.54
C SER A 212 11.88 -9.91 -12.95
N PRO A 213 12.79 -10.25 -12.01
CA PRO A 213 14.19 -10.50 -12.35
C PRO A 213 14.38 -11.76 -13.20
N TYR A 214 13.37 -12.64 -13.29
CA TYR A 214 13.36 -13.80 -14.18
C TYR A 214 13.08 -13.43 -15.64
N GLU A 215 12.38 -12.32 -15.87
CA GLU A 215 12.05 -11.84 -17.22
C GLU A 215 13.02 -10.76 -17.68
N ASN A 216 13.32 -9.79 -16.81
CA ASN A 216 14.20 -8.67 -17.11
C ASN A 216 14.99 -8.23 -15.87
N LEU A 217 16.15 -8.87 -15.66
CA LEU A 217 17.05 -8.54 -14.55
C LEU A 217 17.52 -7.08 -14.59
N THR A 218 17.73 -6.50 -15.76
CA THR A 218 18.16 -5.10 -15.90
C THR A 218 17.09 -4.15 -15.37
N ALA A 219 15.83 -4.33 -15.76
CA ALA A 219 14.71 -3.52 -15.26
C ALA A 219 14.51 -3.73 -13.75
N ALA A 220 14.64 -4.96 -13.26
CA ALA A 220 14.58 -5.27 -11.84
C ALA A 220 15.68 -4.56 -11.03
N LYS A 221 16.93 -4.54 -11.52
CA LYS A 221 18.06 -3.83 -10.89
C LYS A 221 17.89 -2.31 -10.94
N GLN A 222 17.32 -1.76 -12.02
CA GLN A 222 16.98 -0.33 -12.08
C GLN A 222 15.92 0.02 -11.04
N ARG A 223 14.86 -0.78 -10.92
CA ARG A 223 13.82 -0.59 -9.90
C ARG A 223 14.37 -0.73 -8.49
N GLN A 224 15.23 -1.73 -8.23
CA GLN A 224 15.95 -1.89 -6.96
C GLN A 224 16.76 -0.62 -6.62
N ALA A 225 17.47 -0.03 -7.58
CA ALA A 225 18.23 1.19 -7.36
C ALA A 225 17.34 2.38 -6.99
N VAL A 226 16.14 2.49 -7.58
CA VAL A 226 15.14 3.49 -7.18
C VAL A 226 14.69 3.26 -5.73
N VAL A 227 14.40 2.02 -5.34
CA VAL A 227 14.01 1.69 -3.96
C VAL A 227 15.10 2.11 -2.97
N LEU A 228 16.35 1.73 -3.22
CA LEU A 228 17.50 2.09 -2.38
C LEU A 228 17.68 3.62 -2.28
N ALA A 229 17.55 4.35 -3.38
CA ALA A 229 17.64 5.81 -3.39
C ALA A 229 16.52 6.46 -2.54
N VAL A 230 15.30 5.92 -2.61
CA VAL A 230 14.17 6.42 -1.81
C VAL A 230 14.38 6.09 -0.33
N MET A 231 14.92 4.92 0.01
CA MET A 231 15.29 4.58 1.40
C MET A 231 16.36 5.53 1.98
N VAL A 232 17.37 5.90 1.18
CA VAL A 232 18.37 6.91 1.57
C VAL A 232 17.70 8.26 1.81
N LYS A 233 16.83 8.70 0.89
CA LYS A 233 16.10 9.98 1.01
C LYS A 233 15.24 10.06 2.27
N GLN A 234 14.70 8.92 2.72
CA GLN A 234 13.91 8.83 3.95
C GLN A 234 14.74 8.56 5.20
N GLY A 235 16.06 8.37 5.08
CA GLY A 235 16.96 8.16 6.19
C GLY A 235 16.93 6.76 6.79
N TYR A 236 16.37 5.76 6.08
CA TYR A 236 16.37 4.37 6.55
C TYR A 236 17.74 3.70 6.45
N ILE A 237 18.55 4.10 5.45
CA ILE A 237 19.91 3.59 5.22
C ILE A 237 20.84 4.73 4.80
N GLY A 238 22.15 4.54 4.99
CA GLY A 238 23.17 5.48 4.52
C GLY A 238 23.47 5.35 3.02
N PRO A 239 24.00 6.40 2.36
CA PRO A 239 24.37 6.34 0.94
C PRO A 239 25.36 5.22 0.59
N ASN A 240 26.33 4.95 1.47
CA ASN A 240 27.32 3.89 1.27
C ASN A 240 26.68 2.50 1.30
N GLN A 241 25.76 2.25 2.23
CA GLN A 241 25.01 0.99 2.31
C GLN A 241 24.15 0.77 1.07
N ALA A 242 23.52 1.84 0.56
CA ALA A 242 22.73 1.77 -0.66
C ALA A 242 23.58 1.42 -1.89
N GLU A 243 24.75 2.04 -2.05
CA GLU A 243 25.67 1.74 -3.15
C GLU A 243 26.25 0.32 -3.06
N GLU A 244 26.56 -0.16 -1.86
CA GLU A 244 27.00 -1.54 -1.63
C GLU A 244 25.90 -2.54 -2.00
N ALA A 245 24.68 -2.36 -1.50
CA ALA A 245 23.53 -3.21 -1.80
C ALA A 245 23.19 -3.20 -3.30
N LYS A 246 23.33 -2.05 -3.97
CA LYS A 246 23.11 -1.92 -5.41
C LYS A 246 24.11 -2.74 -6.23
N ARG A 247 25.38 -2.80 -5.80
CA ARG A 247 26.45 -3.57 -6.47
C ARG A 247 26.42 -5.06 -6.13
N GLN A 248 25.76 -5.43 -5.04
CA GLN A 248 25.68 -6.81 -4.61
C GLN A 248 25.04 -7.69 -5.71
N PRO A 249 25.70 -8.80 -6.10
CA PRO A 249 25.13 -9.78 -7.01
C PRO A 249 23.87 -10.41 -6.40
N LEU A 250 22.79 -10.45 -7.16
CA LEU A 250 21.56 -11.12 -6.76
C LEU A 250 21.61 -12.56 -7.26
N ARG A 251 21.70 -13.51 -6.33
CA ARG A 251 21.66 -14.94 -6.64
C ARG A 251 20.21 -15.40 -6.61
N LEU A 252 19.59 -15.45 -7.78
CA LEU A 252 18.22 -15.93 -7.90
C LEU A 252 18.17 -17.45 -7.66
N ALA A 253 17.02 -17.95 -7.21
CA ALA A 253 16.83 -19.37 -6.90
C ALA A 253 16.77 -20.29 -8.14
N ARG A 254 16.65 -19.70 -9.33
CA ARG A 254 16.45 -20.38 -10.61
C ARG A 254 17.66 -20.28 -11.51
#